data_AF-A0A8H7WT92-F1
#
_entry.id   AF-A0A8H7WT92-F1
#
_cell.length_a   1.000
_cell.length_b   1.000
_cell.length_c   1.000
_cell.angle_alpha   90.00
_cell.angle_beta   90.00
_cell.angle_gamma   90.00
#
_symmetry.space_group_name_H-M   'P 1'
#
loop_
_entity.id
_entity.type
_entity.pdbx_description
1 polymer ?
#
loop_
_entity_poly.entity_id
_entity_poly.type
_entity_poly.pdbx_seq_one_letter_code
_entity_poly.pdbx_strand_id
1 'polypeptide(L)' 'MLTLPTMMSASMAYYSAAAVATFFLSIGIYRVSLHPLSKFPGPVLWSISMLPQAYYLARGRLPYKIHELHEK' A
#
# COMPACT_ATOMS: atom_id res chain seq x y z
N MET A 1 -35.95 -15.26 -16.36
CA MET A 1 -35.37 -14.22 -17.23
C MET A 1 -34.75 -13.16 -16.33
N LEU A 2 -33.45 -13.25 -16.06
CA LEU A 2 -32.72 -12.21 -15.32
C LEU A 2 -32.52 -11.01 -16.25
N THR A 3 -32.91 -9.83 -15.79
CA THR A 3 -33.01 -8.61 -16.59
C THR A 3 -31.61 -8.12 -16.99
N LEU A 4 -31.37 -7.99 -18.30
CA LEU A 4 -30.18 -7.38 -18.94
C LEU A 4 -29.54 -6.20 -18.17
N PRO A 5 -30.27 -5.25 -17.55
CA PRO A 5 -29.68 -4.17 -16.75
C PRO A 5 -28.85 -4.64 -15.54
N THR A 6 -29.23 -5.75 -14.90
CA THR A 6 -28.49 -6.27 -13.72
C THR A 6 -27.14 -6.87 -14.08
N MET A 7 -26.99 -7.40 -15.29
CA MET A 7 -25.70 -7.91 -15.79
C MET A 7 -24.75 -6.76 -16.15
N MET A 8 -25.29 -5.67 -16.71
CA MET A 8 -24.50 -4.50 -17.08
C MET A 8 -23.94 -3.78 -15.85
N SER A 9 -24.73 -3.64 -14.78
CA SER A 9 -24.25 -3.07 -13.51
C SER A 9 -23.22 -3.96 -12.80
N ALA A 10 -23.38 -5.28 -12.84
CA ALA A 10 -22.39 -6.21 -12.29
C ALA A 10 -21.03 -6.13 -13.01
N SER A 11 -21.05 -6.01 -14.35
CA SER A 11 -19.82 -5.84 -15.13
C SER A 11 -19.11 -4.50 -14.82
N MET A 12 -19.86 -3.40 -14.68
CA MET A 12 -19.31 -2.09 -14.28
C MET A 12 -18.68 -2.13 -12.88
N ALA A 13 -19.31 -2.83 -11.94
CA ALA A 13 -18.75 -3.03 -10.60
C ALA A 13 -17.45 -3.86 -10.61
N TYR A 14 -17.36 -4.85 -11.49
CA TYR A 14 -16.14 -5.63 -11.67
C TYR A 14 -15.00 -4.77 -12.25
N TYR A 15 -15.26 -4.00 -13.30
CA TYR A 15 -14.24 -3.12 -13.91
C TYR A 15 -13.79 -2.02 -12.95
N SER A 16 -14.68 -1.44 -12.15
CA SER A 16 -14.30 -0.42 -11.17
C SER A 16 -13.43 -1.01 -10.06
N ALA A 17 -13.77 -2.20 -9.54
CA ALA A 17 -12.94 -2.90 -8.56
C ALA A 17 -11.56 -3.25 -9.12
N ALA A 18 -11.50 -3.73 -10.37
CA ALA A 18 -10.24 -4.02 -11.05
C ALA A 18 -9.39 -2.76 -11.27
N ALA A 19 -10.01 -1.64 -11.66
CA ALA A 19 -9.30 -0.37 -11.84
C ALA A 19 -8.68 0.13 -10.52
N VAL A 20 -9.45 0.06 -9.42
CA VAL A 20 -8.97 0.44 -8.09
C VAL A 20 -7.82 -0.46 -7.64
N ALA A 21 -7.93 -1.78 -7.80
CA ALA A 21 -6.86 -2.71 -7.46
C ALA A 21 -5.58 -2.43 -8.26
N THR A 22 -5.70 -2.26 -9.58
CA THR A 22 -4.57 -1.95 -10.46
C THR A 22 -3.92 -0.61 -10.14
N PHE A 23 -4.72 0.39 -9.74
CA PHE A 23 -4.22 1.69 -9.29
C PHE A 23 -3.38 1.60 -8.02
N PHE A 24 -3.85 0.87 -7.00
CA PHE A 24 -3.06 0.66 -5.78
C PHE A 24 -1.79 -0.17 -6.03
N LEU A 25 -1.87 -1.19 -6.89
CA LEU A 25 -0.73 -2.01 -7.31
C LEU A 25 0.34 -1.18 -8.04
N SER A 26 -0.07 -0.37 -9.03
CA SER A 26 0.85 0.47 -9.79
C SER A 26 1.50 1.55 -8.92
N ILE A 27 0.76 2.17 -8.00
CA ILE A 27 1.33 3.10 -7.01
C ILE A 27 2.32 2.39 -6.09
N GLY A 28 2.01 1.18 -5.61
CA GLY A 28 2.90 0.41 -4.76
C GLY A 28 4.22 0.09 -5.46
N ILE A 29 4.14 -0.42 -6.69
CA ILE A 29 5.32 -0.74 -7.52
C ILE A 29 6.14 0.52 -7.83
N TYR A 30 5.48 1.63 -8.19
CA TYR A 30 6.16 2.90 -8.47
C TYR A 30 6.88 3.45 -7.23
N ARG A 31 6.22 3.42 -6.06
CA ARG A 31 6.79 3.89 -4.79
C ARG A 31 7.98 3.05 -4.32
N VAL A 32 7.99 1.76 -4.62
CA VAL A 32 9.09 0.85 -4.24
C VAL A 32 10.26 0.93 -5.24
N SER A 33 9.99 0.99 -6.55
CA SER A 33 11.03 0.83 -7.57
C SER A 33 11.57 2.12 -8.17
N LEU A 34 10.74 3.15 -8.36
CA LEU A 34 11.10 4.35 -9.13
C LEU A 34 11.10 5.64 -8.29
N HIS A 35 10.63 5.56 -7.03
CA HIS A 35 10.68 6.72 -6.16
C HIS A 35 12.13 7.05 -5.80
N PRO A 36 12.58 8.32 -5.94
CA PRO A 36 13.93 8.76 -5.53
C PRO A 36 14.29 8.46 -4.06
N LEU A 37 13.31 8.14 -3.20
CA LEU A 37 13.52 7.69 -1.82
C LEU A 37 13.88 6.20 -1.69
N SER A 38 13.81 5.38 -2.76
CA SER A 38 14.27 3.98 -2.75
C SER A 38 15.79 3.84 -2.58
N LYS A 39 16.51 4.94 -2.79
CA LYS A 39 17.96 5.04 -2.60
C LYS A 39 18.38 4.95 -1.13
N PHE A 40 17.44 5.20 -0.19
CA PHE A 40 17.61 4.89 1.22
C PHE A 40 16.84 3.60 1.51
N PRO A 41 17.50 2.43 1.59
CA PRO A 41 16.86 1.13 1.70
C PRO A 41 16.30 0.92 3.11
N GLY A 42 15.24 1.65 3.46
CA GLY A 42 14.43 1.36 4.64
C GLY A 42 13.57 0.12 4.41
N PRO A 43 13.11 -0.57 5.48
CA PRO A 43 12.25 -1.73 5.32
C PRO A 43 11.00 -1.38 4.51
N VAL A 44 10.69 -2.20 3.51
CA VAL A 44 9.63 -1.96 2.51
C VAL A 44 8.28 -1.60 3.16
N LEU A 45 7.95 -2.20 4.31
CA LEU A 45 6.75 -1.91 5.10
C LEU A 45 6.67 -0.44 5.59
N TRP A 46 7.81 0.16 5.95
CA TRP A 46 7.92 1.55 6.40
C TRP A 46 7.92 2.54 5.22
N SER A 47 8.35 2.10 4.04
CA SER A 47 8.30 2.91 2.82
C SER A 47 6.89 2.97 2.21
N ILE A 48 6.14 1.87 2.32
CA ILE A 48 4.79 1.76 1.75
C ILE A 48 3.71 2.40 2.65
N SER A 49 3.85 2.34 3.98
CA SER A 49 2.78 2.76 4.89
C SER A 49 3.28 3.31 6.23
N MET A 50 2.49 4.21 6.85
CA MET A 50 2.70 4.67 8.23
C MET A 50 2.22 3.65 9.30
N LEU A 51 1.62 2.53 8.87
CA LEU A 51 1.12 1.48 9.76
C LEU A 51 2.17 0.91 10.71
N PRO A 52 3.39 0.53 10.27
CA PRO A 52 4.42 0.07 11.20
C PRO A 52 4.77 1.14 12.23
N GLN A 53 4.90 2.40 11.82
CA GLN A 53 5.18 3.51 12.75
C GLN A 53 4.08 3.63 13.81
N ALA A 54 2.81 3.60 13.42
CA ALA A 54 1.67 3.64 14.34
C ALA A 54 1.64 2.43 15.28
N TYR A 55 1.97 1.23 14.80
CA TYR A 55 2.04 0.02 15.62
C TYR A 55 3.14 0.10 16.68
N TYR A 56 4.35 0.53 16.31
CA TYR A 56 5.45 0.67 17.27
C TYR A 56 5.23 1.85 18.21
N LEU A 57 4.54 2.90 17.77
CA LEU A 57 4.11 4.02 18.61
C LEU A 57 3.10 3.54 19.66
N ALA A 58 2.07 2.79 19.24
CA ALA A 58 1.06 2.23 20.15
C ALA A 58 1.67 1.26 21.19
N ARG A 59 2.75 0.55 20.82
CA ARG A 59 3.51 -0.29 21.75
C ARG A 59 4.58 0.46 22.56
N GLY A 60 4.75 1.76 22.36
CA GLY A 60 5.78 2.57 23.02
C GLY A 60 7.22 2.19 22.65
N ARG A 61 7.43 1.40 21.59
CA ARG A 61 8.75 0.91 21.14
C ARG A 61 9.28 1.61 19.89
N LEU A 62 8.60 2.68 19.46
CA LEU A 62 9.00 3.47 18.31
C LEU A 62 10.46 3.97 18.35
N PRO A 63 10.94 4.61 19.43
CA PRO A 63 12.31 5.14 19.46
C PRO A 63 13.37 4.04 19.33
N TYR A 64 13.17 2.89 19.99
CA TYR A 64 14.08 1.74 19.86
C TYR A 64 14.12 1.18 18.44
N LYS A 65 12.94 1.08 17.79
CA LYS A 65 12.87 0.56 16.43
C LYS A 65 13.49 1.52 15.42
N ILE A 66 13.34 2.82 15.60
CA ILE A 66 14.00 3.83 14.76
C ILE A 66 15.53 3.78 14.93
N HIS A 67 16.03 3.57 16.15
CA HIS A 67 17.47 3.41 16.41
C HIS A 67 18.03 2.17 15.69
N GLU A 68 17.35 1.03 15.79
CA GLU A 68 17.72 -0.22 15.11
C GLU A 68 17.71 -0.08 13.57
N LEU A 69 16.87 0.80 13.03
CA LEU A 69 16.80 1.10 11.60
C LEU A 69 17.88 2.07 11.11
N HIS A 70 18.46 2.90 11.99
CA HIS A 70 19.58 3.78 11.66
C HIS A 70 20.95 3.11 11.80
N GLU A 71 21.04 2.04 12.60
CA GLU A 71 22.28 1.24 12.71
C GLU A 71 22.50 0.27 11.54
N LYS A 72 21.51 0.11 10.64
CA LYS A 72 21.59 -0.70 9.43
C LYS A 72 21.78 0.15 8.18
#